data_AF-A0A956C140-F1
#
_entry.id   AF-A0A956C140-F1
#
_cell.length_a   1.000
_cell.length_b   1.000
_cell.length_c   1.000
_cell.angle_alpha   90.00
_cell.angle_beta   90.00
_cell.angle_gamma   90.00
#
_symmetry.space_group_name_H-M   'P 1'
#
loop_
_entity.id
_entity.type
_entity.pdbx_description
1 polymer ?
#
loop_
_entity_poly.entity_id
_entity_poly.type
_entity_poly.pdbx_seq_one_letter_code
_entity_poly.pdbx_strand_id
1 'polypeptide(L)'
;MAGSAADRTALELGARGAFRGAPFVLSSRTEVSNAGGATWNEWRLTFDDGRVGWLAEALGVLTLYFEGALAPPFDALEVGGGLTLDWTVVERGTAIRLKTWGGESPGKRTYAYADLSGRDGRRATVDYGEREPIVFVGQTVTLTKLGLTPRPGGAPLVAVSGGRTSRDGAPALEVGAEGTLAGAKVRVRGVMQRTMRTGGETATWDEYLLDAGELGLRWLTCADGHWNFVAPVEPGLVRESADGERATYDGETYRAFGNGTAKVSYLAGELPWPARVGDASEVCDFVCAPRVLSCEWTDDEISWSLGIYTEPDAILRAFGRRALPKPRGRAPNQPRKAAKSSRR
;
A
#
# COMPACT_ATOMS: atom_id res chain seq x y z
N MET A 1 19.78 -1.84 -18.23
CA MET A 1 19.32 -3.21 -17.91
C MET A 1 18.57 -3.13 -16.60
N ALA A 2 17.28 -3.43 -16.58
CA ALA A 2 16.55 -3.56 -15.32
C ALA A 2 17.13 -4.77 -14.57
N GLY A 3 17.61 -4.55 -13.34
CA GLY A 3 18.10 -5.65 -12.50
C GLY A 3 17.04 -6.73 -12.40
N SER A 4 17.45 -7.99 -12.46
CA SER A 4 16.52 -9.11 -12.26
C SER A 4 15.82 -8.95 -10.90
N ALA A 5 14.60 -9.48 -10.75
CA ALA A 5 13.91 -9.46 -9.46
C ALA A 5 14.72 -10.13 -8.32
N ALA A 6 15.73 -10.96 -8.67
CA ALA A 6 16.68 -11.54 -7.72
C ALA A 6 17.47 -10.48 -6.92
N ASP A 7 17.64 -9.26 -7.43
CA ASP A 7 18.39 -8.18 -6.76
C ASP A 7 17.51 -7.16 -5.99
N ARG A 8 16.18 -7.31 -6.05
CA ARG A 8 15.24 -6.39 -5.40
C ARG A 8 14.86 -6.87 -4.00
N THR A 9 15.85 -6.88 -3.11
CA THR A 9 15.65 -7.14 -1.67
C THR A 9 16.71 -6.40 -0.85
N ALA A 10 16.32 -5.95 0.33
CA ALA A 10 17.24 -5.43 1.33
C ALA A 10 17.88 -6.53 2.19
N LEU A 11 17.43 -7.79 2.06
CA LEU A 11 17.82 -8.91 2.91
C LEU A 11 18.84 -9.84 2.23
N GLU A 12 19.56 -10.61 3.04
CA GLU A 12 20.56 -11.58 2.58
C GLU A 12 20.34 -12.94 3.26
N LEU A 13 20.54 -14.02 2.51
CA LEU A 13 20.50 -15.38 3.06
C LEU A 13 21.62 -15.55 4.09
N GLY A 14 21.31 -16.22 5.20
CA GLY A 14 22.25 -16.39 6.31
C GLY A 14 22.32 -15.19 7.25
N ALA A 15 21.63 -14.07 6.97
CA ALA A 15 21.54 -12.97 7.91
C ALA A 15 20.90 -13.45 9.23
N ARG A 16 21.43 -12.96 10.34
CA ARG A 16 21.03 -13.34 11.70
C ARG A 16 20.37 -12.18 12.40
N GLY A 17 19.31 -12.48 13.14
CA GLY A 17 18.58 -11.50 13.92
C GLY A 17 18.00 -12.14 15.18
N ALA A 18 17.14 -11.38 15.85
CA ALA A 18 16.37 -11.90 16.97
C ALA A 18 14.95 -11.33 16.96
N PHE A 19 13.98 -12.13 17.39
CA PHE A 19 12.62 -11.69 17.60
C PHE A 19 12.16 -12.09 19.00
N ARG A 20 11.77 -11.11 19.82
CA ARG A 20 11.41 -11.29 21.24
C ARG A 20 12.48 -12.07 22.03
N GLY A 21 13.75 -11.78 21.76
CA GLY A 21 14.90 -12.40 22.42
C GLY A 21 15.33 -13.76 21.88
N ALA A 22 14.54 -14.39 21.00
CA ALA A 22 14.91 -15.65 20.37
C ALA A 22 15.74 -15.38 19.09
N PRO A 23 16.98 -15.90 18.98
CA PRO A 23 17.79 -15.74 17.78
C PRO A 23 17.24 -16.55 16.60
N PHE A 24 17.46 -16.05 15.39
CA PHE A 24 17.12 -16.75 14.15
C PHE A 24 18.14 -16.50 13.04
N VAL A 25 18.07 -17.33 12.00
CA VAL A 25 18.75 -17.14 10.71
C VAL A 25 17.75 -17.12 9.55
N LEU A 26 17.98 -16.26 8.56
CA LEU A 26 17.27 -16.29 7.27
C LEU A 26 17.77 -17.47 6.44
N SER A 27 17.04 -18.59 6.49
CA SER A 27 17.48 -19.87 5.93
C SER A 27 17.07 -20.12 4.48
N SER A 28 15.99 -19.48 4.02
CA SER A 28 15.56 -19.54 2.62
C SER A 28 14.81 -18.28 2.22
N ARG A 29 14.72 -18.05 0.91
CA ARG A 29 13.95 -16.99 0.26
C ARG A 29 13.15 -17.60 -0.88
N THR A 30 11.87 -17.30 -0.94
CA THR A 30 11.00 -17.63 -2.07
C THR A 30 10.49 -16.33 -2.70
N GLU A 31 10.70 -16.14 -4.00
CA GLU A 31 10.05 -15.07 -4.75
C GLU A 31 8.68 -15.57 -5.24
N VAL A 32 7.65 -14.77 -5.01
CA VAL A 32 6.25 -15.08 -5.34
C VAL A 32 5.67 -13.94 -6.17
N SER A 33 4.74 -14.27 -7.06
CA SER A 33 3.96 -13.32 -7.85
C SER A 33 2.47 -13.64 -7.77
N ASN A 34 1.61 -12.63 -7.70
CA ASN A 34 0.18 -12.83 -7.90
C ASN A 34 -0.19 -12.79 -9.39
N ALA A 35 -1.46 -13.10 -9.71
CA ALA A 35 -1.99 -13.04 -11.07
C ALA A 35 -1.91 -11.64 -11.70
N GLY A 36 -1.96 -10.59 -10.86
CA GLY A 36 -1.77 -9.20 -11.24
C GLY A 36 -0.31 -8.86 -11.60
N GLY A 37 0.66 -9.73 -11.32
CA GLY A 37 2.08 -9.51 -11.60
C GLY A 37 2.81 -8.65 -10.55
N ALA A 38 2.16 -8.36 -9.41
CA ALA A 38 2.85 -7.86 -8.23
C ALA A 38 3.70 -8.99 -7.65
N THR A 39 4.90 -8.67 -7.16
CA THR A 39 5.84 -9.64 -6.59
C THR A 39 6.18 -9.32 -5.15
N TRP A 40 6.55 -10.35 -4.38
CA TRP A 40 7.08 -10.23 -3.02
C TRP A 40 8.11 -11.33 -2.75
N ASN A 41 8.86 -11.16 -1.65
CA ASN A 41 9.73 -12.21 -1.12
C ASN A 41 9.17 -12.77 0.17
N GLU A 42 9.22 -14.09 0.33
CA GLU A 42 8.96 -14.81 1.57
C GLU A 42 10.27 -15.39 2.09
N TRP A 43 10.71 -14.92 3.24
CA TRP A 43 11.94 -15.38 3.88
C TRP A 43 11.62 -16.35 5.02
N ARG A 44 12.20 -17.54 5.00
CA ARG A 44 12.08 -18.48 6.13
C ARG A 44 13.08 -18.11 7.22
N LEU A 45 12.57 -17.89 8.42
CA LEU A 45 13.34 -17.73 9.64
C LEU A 45 13.41 -19.07 10.36
N THR A 46 14.62 -19.59 10.56
CA THR A 46 14.85 -20.74 11.43
C THR A 46 15.40 -20.23 12.76
N PHE A 47 14.64 -20.41 13.83
CA PHE A 47 15.03 -20.00 15.18
C PHE A 47 15.92 -21.06 15.84
N ASP A 48 16.83 -20.63 16.71
CA ASP A 48 17.73 -21.53 17.45
C ASP A 48 16.97 -22.48 18.39
N ASP A 49 15.73 -22.12 18.77
CA ASP A 49 14.82 -22.95 19.58
C ASP A 49 13.98 -23.95 18.75
N GLY A 50 14.24 -24.05 17.44
CA GLY A 50 13.56 -24.96 16.51
C GLY A 50 12.27 -24.41 15.91
N ARG A 51 11.79 -23.23 16.33
CA ARG A 51 10.63 -22.60 15.68
C ARG A 51 10.96 -22.14 14.27
N VAL A 52 9.92 -22.04 13.45
CA VAL A 52 9.98 -21.50 12.09
C VAL A 52 9.05 -20.30 11.99
N GLY A 53 9.52 -19.23 11.36
CA GLY A 53 8.70 -18.08 10.99
C GLY A 53 8.90 -17.72 9.52
N TRP A 54 8.03 -16.85 9.01
CA TRP A 54 8.09 -16.35 7.64
C TRP A 54 8.06 -14.83 7.65
N LEU A 55 9.04 -14.20 7.01
CA LEU A 55 9.10 -12.76 6.85
C LEU A 55 8.77 -12.41 5.41
N ALA A 56 7.57 -11.86 5.21
CA ALA A 56 7.15 -11.32 3.93
C ALA A 56 7.78 -9.92 3.72
N GLU A 57 8.40 -9.70 2.57
CA GLU A 57 8.96 -8.42 2.11
C GLU A 57 8.23 -8.01 0.84
N ALA A 58 7.36 -7.00 0.96
CA ALA A 58 6.55 -6.46 -0.13
C ALA A 58 6.43 -4.94 0.01
N LEU A 59 6.67 -4.19 -1.06
CA LEU A 59 6.46 -2.73 -1.11
C LEU A 59 7.16 -1.94 0.01
N GLY A 60 8.35 -2.40 0.41
CA GLY A 60 9.12 -1.83 1.52
C GLY A 60 8.58 -2.14 2.92
N VAL A 61 7.50 -2.92 3.03
CA VAL A 61 6.93 -3.40 4.28
C VAL A 61 7.46 -4.80 4.59
N LEU A 62 7.82 -5.01 5.86
CA LEU A 62 8.21 -6.30 6.39
C LEU A 62 7.13 -6.80 7.35
N THR A 63 6.57 -7.97 7.09
CA THR A 63 5.61 -8.62 8.01
C THR A 63 6.13 -9.97 8.44
N LEU A 64 6.31 -10.15 9.75
CA LEU A 64 6.74 -11.41 10.34
C LEU A 64 5.51 -12.21 10.74
N TYR A 65 5.45 -13.43 10.23
CA TYR A 65 4.39 -14.39 10.40
C TYR A 65 4.85 -15.68 11.07
N PHE A 66 3.93 -16.32 11.77
CA PHE A 66 4.05 -17.68 12.30
C PHE A 66 2.77 -18.44 11.96
N GLU A 67 2.85 -19.77 11.85
CA GLU A 67 1.65 -20.60 11.70
C GLU A 67 0.66 -20.35 12.85
N GLY A 68 -0.62 -20.27 12.51
CA GLY A 68 -1.71 -19.99 13.42
C GLY A 68 -2.93 -20.88 13.14
N ALA A 69 -4.03 -20.61 13.83
CA ALA A 69 -5.26 -21.39 13.74
C ALA A 69 -6.44 -20.49 13.34
N LEU A 70 -6.66 -20.30 12.02
CA LEU A 70 -7.84 -19.62 11.46
C LEU A 70 -8.03 -20.05 9.99
N ALA A 71 -8.75 -21.14 9.72
CA ALA A 71 -8.82 -21.72 8.36
C ALA A 71 -10.23 -21.67 7.73
N PRO A 72 -10.73 -20.49 7.30
CA PRO A 72 -11.96 -20.42 6.53
C PRO A 72 -11.78 -21.03 5.12
N PRO A 73 -12.80 -21.64 4.51
CA PRO A 73 -12.71 -22.10 3.12
C PRO A 73 -12.62 -20.92 2.15
N PHE A 74 -11.83 -21.06 1.07
CA PHE A 74 -11.57 -19.97 0.11
C PHE A 74 -12.84 -19.41 -0.52
N ASP A 75 -13.80 -20.27 -0.85
CA ASP A 75 -15.06 -19.86 -1.51
C ASP A 75 -16.00 -19.07 -0.58
N ALA A 76 -15.76 -19.06 0.73
CA ALA A 76 -16.51 -18.25 1.69
C ALA A 76 -15.90 -16.86 1.93
N LEU A 77 -14.80 -16.52 1.26
CA LEU A 77 -14.11 -15.25 1.45
C LEU A 77 -14.67 -14.16 0.53
N GLU A 78 -15.07 -13.03 1.09
CA GLU A 78 -15.45 -11.84 0.32
C GLU A 78 -14.54 -10.68 0.72
N VAL A 79 -13.94 -10.01 -0.26
CA VAL A 79 -13.09 -8.83 -0.05
C VAL A 79 -13.87 -7.74 0.68
N GLY A 80 -13.27 -7.15 1.71
CA GLY A 80 -13.95 -6.23 2.63
C GLY A 80 -14.91 -6.91 3.62
N GLY A 81 -15.27 -8.18 3.39
CA GLY A 81 -16.09 -9.00 4.27
C GLY A 81 -15.36 -9.35 5.58
N GLY A 82 -16.14 -9.43 6.66
CA GLY A 82 -15.65 -9.90 7.95
C GLY A 82 -15.71 -11.43 8.05
N LEU A 83 -14.59 -12.08 8.36
CA LEU A 83 -14.55 -13.53 8.59
C LEU A 83 -14.94 -13.93 10.02
N THR A 84 -14.58 -13.06 10.96
CA THR A 84 -15.05 -13.01 12.34
C THR A 84 -15.19 -11.54 12.71
N LEU A 85 -15.63 -11.21 13.93
CA LEU A 85 -15.67 -9.82 14.37
C LEU A 85 -14.32 -9.09 14.27
N ASP A 86 -13.20 -9.82 14.21
CA ASP A 86 -11.85 -9.27 14.34
C ASP A 86 -11.04 -9.19 13.03
N TRP A 87 -11.46 -9.84 11.95
CA TRP A 87 -10.68 -9.98 10.73
C TRP A 87 -11.45 -9.56 9.48
N THR A 88 -10.83 -8.70 8.67
CA THR A 88 -11.31 -8.27 7.35
C THR A 88 -10.47 -8.92 6.26
N VAL A 89 -11.10 -9.48 5.23
CA VAL A 89 -10.39 -9.95 4.02
C VAL A 89 -9.91 -8.73 3.23
N VAL A 90 -8.60 -8.60 3.07
CA VAL A 90 -7.95 -7.50 2.37
C VAL A 90 -7.77 -7.83 0.91
N GLU A 91 -7.23 -9.01 0.62
CA GLU A 91 -6.93 -9.46 -0.73
C GLU A 91 -7.24 -10.96 -0.81
N ARG A 92 -7.73 -11.42 -1.96
CA ARG A 92 -7.77 -12.84 -2.30
C ARG A 92 -7.36 -13.01 -3.75
N GLY A 93 -6.69 -14.11 -4.06
CA GLY A 93 -6.27 -14.34 -5.43
C GLY A 93 -5.48 -15.61 -5.62
N THR A 94 -4.71 -15.62 -6.70
CA THR A 94 -3.84 -16.73 -7.05
C THR A 94 -2.39 -16.26 -7.04
N ALA A 95 -1.54 -16.99 -6.34
CA ALA A 95 -0.10 -16.78 -6.25
C ALA A 95 0.67 -17.89 -6.97
N ILE A 96 1.85 -17.55 -7.48
CA ILE A 96 2.79 -18.46 -8.14
C ILE A 96 4.15 -18.32 -7.47
N ARG A 97 4.69 -19.41 -6.93
CA ARG A 97 6.09 -19.47 -6.48
C ARG A 97 7.00 -19.47 -7.70
N LEU A 98 7.80 -18.41 -7.87
CA LEU A 98 8.66 -18.24 -9.04
C LEU A 98 9.99 -18.98 -8.87
N LYS A 99 10.66 -18.75 -7.74
CA LYS A 99 12.00 -19.28 -7.46
C LYS A 99 12.28 -19.30 -5.96
N THR A 100 13.03 -20.30 -5.53
CA THR A 100 13.50 -20.45 -4.15
C THR A 100 15.04 -20.45 -4.12
N TRP A 101 15.62 -19.78 -3.13
CA TRP A 101 17.04 -19.79 -2.80
C TRP A 101 17.23 -20.22 -1.35
N GLY A 102 18.19 -21.11 -1.11
CA GLY A 102 18.34 -21.77 0.19
C GLY A 102 17.22 -22.80 0.42
N GLY A 103 17.59 -24.04 0.78
CA GLY A 103 16.64 -25.14 0.93
C GLY A 103 16.15 -25.75 -0.39
N GLU A 104 15.20 -26.69 -0.30
CA GLU A 104 14.57 -27.30 -1.46
C GLU A 104 13.57 -26.36 -2.12
N SER A 105 13.61 -26.30 -3.45
CA SER A 105 12.60 -25.58 -4.23
C SER A 105 11.39 -26.49 -4.42
N PRO A 106 10.18 -26.08 -4.02
CA PRO A 106 8.96 -26.85 -4.29
C PRO A 106 8.56 -26.84 -5.78
N GLY A 107 9.39 -26.25 -6.66
CA GLY A 107 9.06 -26.02 -8.06
C GLY A 107 8.09 -24.83 -8.23
N LYS A 108 7.78 -24.52 -9.49
CA LYS A 108 6.74 -23.54 -9.79
C LYS A 108 5.38 -24.14 -9.46
N ARG A 109 4.72 -23.59 -8.43
CA ARG A 109 3.39 -24.02 -7.99
C ARG A 109 2.48 -22.81 -7.90
N THR A 110 1.29 -22.97 -8.46
CA THR A 110 0.19 -22.01 -8.37
C THR A 110 -0.73 -22.43 -7.24
N TYR A 111 -1.17 -21.49 -6.41
CA TYR A 111 -2.06 -21.74 -5.27
C TYR A 111 -2.95 -20.53 -5.00
N ALA A 112 -4.13 -20.76 -4.44
CA ALA A 112 -4.98 -19.68 -3.96
C ALA A 112 -4.47 -19.16 -2.60
N TYR A 113 -4.65 -17.87 -2.35
CA TYR A 113 -4.33 -17.26 -1.06
C TYR A 113 -5.35 -16.18 -0.69
N ALA A 114 -5.36 -15.81 0.59
CA ALA A 114 -6.05 -14.62 1.04
C ALA A 114 -5.29 -13.92 2.17
N ASP A 115 -5.22 -12.60 2.10
CA ASP A 115 -4.65 -11.75 3.13
C ASP A 115 -5.74 -11.08 3.97
N LEU A 116 -5.47 -10.94 5.26
CA LEU A 116 -6.41 -10.47 6.26
C LEU A 116 -5.77 -9.38 7.13
N SER A 117 -6.60 -8.42 7.52
CA SER A 117 -6.23 -7.36 8.45
C SER A 117 -7.08 -7.44 9.71
N GLY A 118 -6.40 -7.39 10.85
CA GLY A 118 -6.99 -7.48 12.18
C GLY A 118 -7.22 -6.11 12.83
N ARG A 119 -8.20 -6.01 13.72
CA ARG A 119 -8.55 -4.75 14.42
C ARG A 119 -7.48 -4.21 15.37
N ASP A 120 -6.52 -5.04 15.75
CA ASP A 120 -5.40 -4.71 16.64
C ASP A 120 -4.09 -4.49 15.88
N GLY A 121 -4.15 -4.37 14.55
CA GLY A 121 -3.00 -4.20 13.67
C GLY A 121 -2.25 -5.51 13.37
N ARG A 122 -2.77 -6.67 13.80
CA ARG A 122 -2.30 -7.96 13.32
C ARG A 122 -2.65 -8.14 11.84
N ARG A 123 -1.88 -8.99 11.18
CA ARG A 123 -2.13 -9.45 9.81
C ARG A 123 -2.23 -10.96 9.79
N ALA A 124 -2.95 -11.50 8.83
CA ALA A 124 -2.89 -12.92 8.54
C ALA A 124 -2.84 -13.16 7.04
N THR A 125 -2.26 -14.28 6.64
CA THR A 125 -2.35 -14.79 5.27
C THR A 125 -2.72 -16.26 5.33
N VAL A 126 -3.60 -16.70 4.44
CA VAL A 126 -4.06 -18.08 4.32
C VAL A 126 -3.57 -18.61 2.97
N ASP A 127 -2.80 -19.69 3.02
CA ASP A 127 -2.31 -20.44 1.86
C ASP A 127 -3.22 -21.65 1.63
N TYR A 128 -3.89 -21.69 0.47
CA TYR A 128 -4.77 -22.78 0.02
C TYR A 128 -4.07 -23.74 -0.95
N GLY A 129 -2.74 -23.80 -0.91
CA GLY A 129 -1.95 -24.67 -1.78
C GLY A 129 -2.11 -26.14 -1.43
N GLU A 130 -2.29 -26.47 -0.15
CA GLU A 130 -2.48 -27.84 0.34
C GLU A 130 -3.96 -28.23 0.50
N ARG A 131 -4.22 -29.51 0.80
CA ARG A 131 -5.59 -30.01 1.05
C ARG A 131 -6.26 -29.30 2.23
N GLU A 132 -5.50 -29.03 3.28
CA GLU A 132 -5.95 -28.22 4.42
C GLU A 132 -5.28 -26.83 4.32
N PRO A 133 -6.03 -25.73 4.42
CA PRO A 133 -5.45 -24.39 4.36
C PRO A 133 -4.47 -24.17 5.52
N ILE A 134 -3.30 -23.61 5.21
CA ILE A 134 -2.30 -23.22 6.21
C ILE A 134 -2.44 -21.73 6.45
N VAL A 135 -2.40 -21.33 7.71
CA VAL A 135 -2.71 -19.98 8.12
C VAL A 135 -1.53 -19.42 8.85
N PHE A 136 -1.16 -18.21 8.51
CA PHE A 136 -0.06 -17.51 9.12
C PHE A 136 -0.54 -16.21 9.73
N VAL A 137 -0.27 -15.99 11.01
CA VAL A 137 -0.65 -14.77 11.73
C VAL A 137 0.60 -14.03 12.16
N GLY A 138 0.59 -12.71 11.99
CA GLY A 138 1.80 -11.91 12.06
C GLY A 138 1.58 -10.45 12.43
N GLN A 139 2.69 -9.72 12.40
CA GLN A 139 2.74 -8.29 12.64
C GLN A 139 3.81 -7.63 11.78
N THR A 140 3.59 -6.37 11.44
CA THR A 140 4.60 -5.55 10.76
C THR A 140 5.80 -5.32 11.69
N VAL A 141 7.00 -5.50 11.14
CA VAL A 141 8.28 -5.35 11.83
C VAL A 141 9.21 -4.44 11.02
N THR A 142 10.35 -4.09 11.60
CA THR A 142 11.42 -3.36 10.88
C THR A 142 12.71 -4.15 10.96
N LEU A 143 13.63 -3.91 10.03
CA LEU A 143 14.97 -4.50 10.08
C LEU A 143 15.64 -4.23 11.43
N THR A 144 15.58 -2.99 11.91
CA THR A 144 16.12 -2.59 13.23
C THR A 144 15.50 -3.39 14.37
N LYS A 145 14.17 -3.58 14.39
CA LYS A 145 13.49 -4.38 15.43
C LYS A 145 13.90 -5.85 15.41
N LEU A 146 14.30 -6.36 14.25
CA LEU A 146 14.80 -7.72 14.07
C LEU A 146 16.32 -7.84 14.28
N GLY A 147 17.03 -6.73 14.49
CA GLY A 147 18.49 -6.71 14.54
C GLY A 147 19.15 -7.03 13.18
N LEU A 148 18.43 -6.83 12.08
CA LEU A 148 18.94 -7.04 10.73
C LEU A 148 19.47 -5.74 10.13
N THR A 149 20.50 -5.86 9.29
CA THR A 149 21.08 -4.75 8.53
C THR A 149 20.77 -4.95 7.05
N PRO A 150 20.37 -3.90 6.30
CA PRO A 150 20.22 -4.00 4.86
C PRO A 150 21.52 -4.47 4.18
N ARG A 151 21.42 -5.37 3.20
CA ARG A 151 22.57 -5.77 2.39
C ARG A 151 23.12 -4.57 1.60
N PRO A 152 24.45 -4.46 1.38
CA PRO A 152 25.01 -3.41 0.54
C PRO A 152 24.39 -3.40 -0.86
N GLY A 153 23.88 -2.24 -1.29
CA GLY A 153 23.21 -2.08 -2.60
C GLY A 153 21.86 -2.78 -2.72
N GLY A 154 21.34 -3.39 -1.65
CA GLY A 154 19.98 -3.92 -1.60
C GLY A 154 18.97 -2.77 -1.57
N ALA A 155 18.10 -2.72 -2.55
CA ALA A 155 16.93 -1.85 -2.52
C ALA A 155 15.73 -2.70 -2.05
N PRO A 156 14.89 -2.20 -1.13
CA PRO A 156 13.63 -2.86 -0.83
C PRO A 156 12.83 -3.05 -2.14
N LEU A 157 11.96 -4.05 -2.18
CA LEU A 157 11.09 -4.25 -3.33
C LEU A 157 10.03 -3.14 -3.33
N VAL A 158 10.27 -2.01 -4.02
CA VAL A 158 9.41 -0.81 -3.85
C VAL A 158 8.46 -0.50 -5.00
N ALA A 159 8.58 -1.09 -6.19
CA ALA A 159 7.64 -0.90 -7.31
C ALA A 159 8.04 -1.71 -8.55
N VAL A 160 7.10 -1.83 -9.49
CA VAL A 160 7.28 -2.34 -10.85
C VAL A 160 7.30 -1.16 -11.84
N SER A 161 8.10 -1.25 -12.91
CA SER A 161 8.10 -0.23 -13.96
C SER A 161 6.78 -0.28 -14.74
N GLY A 162 5.98 0.78 -14.65
CA GLY A 162 4.73 0.93 -15.41
C GLY A 162 4.94 1.39 -16.86
N GLY A 163 6.16 1.83 -17.21
CA GLY A 163 6.42 2.51 -18.48
C GLY A 163 5.91 3.96 -18.47
N ARG A 164 5.72 4.57 -19.64
CA ARG A 164 5.14 5.92 -19.79
C ARG A 164 4.12 5.92 -20.93
N THR A 165 2.91 6.38 -20.65
CA THR A 165 1.87 6.57 -21.68
C THR A 165 1.76 8.03 -22.11
N SER A 166 0.87 8.34 -23.06
CA SER A 166 0.60 9.72 -23.50
C SER A 166 -0.52 10.37 -22.68
N ARG A 167 -0.42 11.68 -22.48
CA ARG A 167 -1.48 12.54 -21.90
C ARG A 167 -1.33 13.95 -22.44
N ASP A 168 -2.37 14.76 -22.30
CA ASP A 168 -2.31 16.20 -22.54
C ASP A 168 -1.67 16.91 -21.34
N GLY A 169 -0.65 17.73 -21.63
CA GLY A 169 0.10 18.47 -20.62
C GLY A 169 1.01 17.61 -19.73
N ALA A 170 1.95 18.25 -19.05
CA ALA A 170 2.85 17.57 -18.12
C ALA A 170 2.20 17.43 -16.73
N PRO A 171 2.52 16.36 -15.98
CA PRO A 171 2.25 16.30 -14.54
C PRO A 171 2.87 17.50 -13.80
N ALA A 172 2.27 17.91 -12.68
CA ALA A 172 2.78 19.05 -11.91
C ALA A 172 4.14 18.74 -11.24
N LEU A 173 4.36 17.48 -10.86
CA LEU A 173 5.63 16.93 -10.40
C LEU A 173 6.07 15.80 -11.34
N GLU A 174 7.32 15.82 -11.77
CA GLU A 174 7.85 14.79 -12.68
C GLU A 174 8.40 13.59 -11.89
N VAL A 175 8.46 12.43 -12.55
CA VAL A 175 9.19 11.27 -12.02
C VAL A 175 10.65 11.67 -11.75
N GLY A 176 11.15 11.31 -10.57
CA GLY A 176 12.47 11.68 -10.09
C GLY A 176 12.53 13.02 -9.35
N ALA A 177 11.44 13.80 -9.29
CA ALA A 177 11.40 15.00 -8.48
C ALA A 177 11.63 14.67 -7.00
N GLU A 178 12.50 15.43 -6.35
CA GLU A 178 12.84 15.26 -4.94
C GLU A 178 12.39 16.46 -4.11
N GLY A 179 12.10 16.21 -2.84
CA GLY A 179 11.68 17.25 -1.93
C GLY A 179 11.75 16.83 -0.47
N THR A 180 11.19 17.68 0.40
CA THR A 180 10.99 17.36 1.82
C THR A 180 9.56 17.64 2.23
N LEU A 181 8.83 16.60 2.64
CA LEU A 181 7.44 16.65 3.08
C LEU A 181 7.27 15.88 4.39
N ALA A 182 6.44 16.41 5.29
CA ALA A 182 6.17 15.80 6.61
C ALA A 182 7.46 15.42 7.38
N GLY A 183 8.53 16.20 7.22
CA GLY A 183 9.83 15.93 7.86
C GLY A 183 10.70 14.85 7.19
N ALA A 184 10.20 14.18 6.15
CA ALA A 184 10.94 13.15 5.41
C ALA A 184 11.45 13.68 4.06
N LYS A 185 12.62 13.21 3.64
CA LYS A 185 13.05 13.33 2.24
C LYS A 185 12.16 12.43 1.39
N VAL A 186 11.67 12.96 0.28
CA VAL A 186 10.78 12.23 -0.63
C VAL A 186 11.30 12.29 -2.05
N ARG A 187 11.07 11.22 -2.81
CA ARG A 187 11.32 11.17 -4.27
C ARG A 187 10.09 10.62 -4.98
N VAL A 188 9.65 11.30 -6.04
CA VAL A 188 8.58 10.82 -6.92
C VAL A 188 9.09 9.62 -7.72
N ARG A 189 8.51 8.45 -7.48
CA ARG A 189 8.80 7.19 -8.19
C ARG A 189 7.95 7.00 -9.42
N GLY A 190 6.68 7.39 -9.34
CA GLY A 190 5.73 7.26 -10.41
C GLY A 190 4.62 8.30 -10.33
N VAL A 191 3.94 8.46 -11.45
CA VAL A 191 2.77 9.33 -11.60
C VAL A 191 1.67 8.51 -12.25
N MET A 192 0.47 8.59 -11.70
CA MET A 192 -0.74 8.01 -12.25
C MET A 192 -1.78 9.12 -12.41
N GLN A 193 -2.53 9.12 -13.50
CA GLN A 193 -3.72 9.95 -13.61
C GLN A 193 -4.95 9.06 -13.53
N ARG A 194 -5.93 9.54 -12.79
CA ARG A 194 -7.20 8.89 -12.57
C ARG A 194 -8.32 9.75 -13.09
N THR A 195 -9.37 9.10 -13.57
CA THR A 195 -10.57 9.73 -14.09
C THR A 195 -11.80 9.07 -13.49
N MET A 196 -12.82 9.86 -13.21
CA MET A 196 -14.12 9.38 -12.76
C MET A 196 -15.21 10.15 -13.50
N ARG A 197 -16.22 9.42 -13.98
CA ARG A 197 -17.38 10.04 -14.63
C ARG A 197 -18.51 10.19 -13.62
N THR A 198 -18.96 11.43 -13.41
CA THR A 198 -20.06 11.75 -12.50
C THR A 198 -20.99 12.74 -13.20
N GLY A 199 -22.27 12.40 -13.34
CA GLY A 199 -23.27 13.33 -13.89
C GLY A 199 -23.01 13.81 -15.33
N GLY A 200 -22.27 13.06 -16.14
CA GLY A 200 -21.90 13.43 -17.51
C GLY A 200 -20.61 14.23 -17.64
N GLU A 201 -20.01 14.65 -16.51
CA GLU A 201 -18.69 15.27 -16.46
C GLU A 201 -17.61 14.24 -16.11
N THR A 202 -16.38 14.48 -16.56
CA THR A 202 -15.22 13.67 -16.18
C THR A 202 -14.36 14.48 -15.22
N ALA A 203 -14.31 14.05 -13.96
CA ALA A 203 -13.34 14.52 -13.00
C ALA A 203 -12.00 13.82 -13.26
N THR A 204 -10.89 14.56 -13.11
CA THR A 204 -9.53 14.06 -13.34
C THR A 204 -8.62 14.53 -12.22
N TRP A 205 -7.77 13.64 -11.71
CA TRP A 205 -6.75 13.96 -10.72
C TRP A 205 -5.46 13.19 -10.98
N ASP A 206 -4.35 13.76 -10.54
CA ASP A 206 -3.02 13.13 -10.62
C ASP A 206 -2.64 12.58 -9.23
N GLU A 207 -2.01 11.42 -9.21
CA GLU A 207 -1.46 10.74 -8.04
C GLU A 207 0.04 10.51 -8.25
N TYR A 208 0.84 10.78 -7.22
CA TYR A 208 2.30 10.71 -7.27
C TYR A 208 2.79 9.74 -6.22
N LEU A 209 3.34 8.60 -6.64
CA LEU A 209 3.97 7.65 -5.73
C LEU A 209 5.27 8.25 -5.20
N LEU A 210 5.41 8.31 -3.89
CA LEU A 210 6.57 8.82 -3.19
C LEU A 210 7.30 7.69 -2.45
N ASP A 211 8.60 7.62 -2.69
CA ASP A 211 9.52 6.96 -1.77
C ASP A 211 9.87 7.96 -0.66
N ALA A 212 9.41 7.71 0.57
CA ALA A 212 9.53 8.61 1.71
C ALA A 212 10.42 8.04 2.85
N GLY A 213 11.38 7.17 2.50
CA GLY A 213 12.34 6.61 3.45
C GLY A 213 11.67 5.83 4.59
N GLU A 214 11.94 6.21 5.84
CA GLU A 214 11.39 5.56 7.05
C GLU A 214 9.86 5.62 7.14
N LEU A 215 9.23 6.57 6.46
CA LEU A 215 7.77 6.59 6.38
C LEU A 215 7.23 5.45 5.49
N GLY A 216 8.06 4.88 4.61
CA GLY A 216 7.65 3.93 3.57
C GLY A 216 7.05 4.63 2.36
N LEU A 217 6.27 3.90 1.57
CA LEU A 217 5.57 4.49 0.43
C LEU A 217 4.47 5.46 0.88
N ARG A 218 4.41 6.61 0.22
CA ARG A 218 3.37 7.63 0.39
C ARG A 218 2.84 8.04 -0.97
N TRP A 219 1.70 8.71 -0.98
CA TRP A 219 1.19 9.33 -2.19
C TRP A 219 0.99 10.83 -2.00
N LEU A 220 1.09 11.59 -3.08
CA LEU A 220 0.40 12.86 -3.20
C LEU A 220 -0.77 12.69 -4.15
N THR A 221 -1.92 13.27 -3.84
CA THR A 221 -3.00 13.44 -4.83
C THR A 221 -3.17 14.92 -5.16
N CYS A 222 -3.49 15.23 -6.41
CA CYS A 222 -3.75 16.58 -6.89
C CYS A 222 -5.00 16.61 -7.76
N ALA A 223 -6.08 17.18 -7.25
CA ALA A 223 -7.33 17.42 -7.97
C ALA A 223 -7.61 18.93 -7.98
N ASP A 224 -7.86 19.51 -9.16
CA ASP A 224 -8.15 20.95 -9.31
C ASP A 224 -7.15 21.90 -8.62
N GLY A 225 -5.88 21.51 -8.53
CA GLY A 225 -4.82 22.28 -7.86
C GLY A 225 -4.83 22.18 -6.32
N HIS A 226 -5.69 21.35 -5.74
CA HIS A 226 -5.70 21.01 -4.32
C HIS A 226 -4.94 19.70 -4.08
N TRP A 227 -4.17 19.65 -2.99
CA TRP A 227 -3.25 18.56 -2.73
C TRP A 227 -3.56 17.82 -1.43
N ASN A 228 -3.28 16.51 -1.41
CA ASN A 228 -3.26 15.71 -0.18
C ASN A 228 -1.95 14.93 -0.09
N PHE A 229 -1.39 14.82 1.12
CA PHE A 229 -0.36 13.84 1.44
C PHE A 229 -1.03 12.62 2.06
N VAL A 230 -0.83 11.46 1.44
CA VAL A 230 -1.65 10.28 1.67
C VAL A 230 -0.79 9.13 2.20
N ALA A 231 -1.28 8.49 3.27
CA ALA A 231 -0.69 7.30 3.87
C ALA A 231 -1.66 6.11 3.76
N PRO A 232 -1.17 4.88 3.56
CA PRO A 232 -2.02 3.69 3.61
C PRO A 232 -2.59 3.49 5.03
N VAL A 233 -3.79 2.93 5.09
CA VAL A 233 -4.50 2.56 6.31
C VAL A 233 -4.87 1.08 6.22
N GLU A 234 -4.57 0.34 7.28
CA GLU A 234 -4.93 -1.08 7.36
C GLU A 234 -6.45 -1.25 7.39
N PRO A 235 -7.06 -2.03 6.47
CA PRO A 235 -8.52 -2.16 6.37
C PRO A 235 -9.19 -2.61 7.67
N GLY A 236 -8.57 -3.52 8.43
CA GLY A 236 -9.12 -4.01 9.70
C GLY A 236 -9.22 -2.94 10.80
N LEU A 237 -8.49 -1.82 10.68
CA LEU A 237 -8.57 -0.70 11.62
C LEU A 237 -9.75 0.23 11.35
N VAL A 238 -10.36 0.15 10.16
CA VAL A 238 -11.50 0.99 9.77
C VAL A 238 -12.81 0.31 10.16
N ARG A 239 -13.76 1.10 10.65
CA ARG A 239 -15.14 0.66 10.90
C ARG A 239 -16.10 1.47 10.06
N GLU A 240 -16.67 0.84 9.05
CA GLU A 240 -17.76 1.42 8.28
C GLU A 240 -19.11 1.20 8.97
N SER A 241 -20.02 2.17 8.86
CA SER A 241 -21.41 2.00 9.30
C SER A 241 -22.17 1.13 8.31
N ALA A 242 -23.19 0.40 8.79
CA ALA A 242 -23.96 -0.52 7.97
C ALA A 242 -24.70 0.15 6.78
N ASP A 243 -24.96 1.46 6.87
CA ASP A 243 -25.56 2.28 5.82
C ASP A 243 -24.53 2.86 4.83
N GLY A 244 -23.23 2.64 5.05
CA GLY A 244 -22.14 3.19 4.23
C GLY A 244 -21.96 4.71 4.35
N GLU A 245 -22.68 5.40 5.25
CA GLU A 245 -22.61 6.85 5.37
C GLU A 245 -21.40 7.35 6.16
N ARG A 246 -20.77 6.47 6.95
CA ARG A 246 -19.69 6.82 7.87
C ARG A 246 -18.60 5.77 7.92
N ALA A 247 -17.38 6.24 8.11
CA ALA A 247 -16.23 5.40 8.45
C ALA A 247 -15.56 5.97 9.70
N THR A 248 -15.13 5.11 10.62
CA THR A 248 -14.41 5.50 11.83
C THR A 248 -13.01 4.91 11.80
N TYR A 249 -12.02 5.77 12.00
CA TYR A 249 -10.60 5.43 12.03
C TYR A 249 -9.86 6.38 12.98
N ASP A 250 -8.95 5.83 13.79
CA ASP A 250 -8.12 6.60 14.75
C ASP A 250 -8.94 7.52 15.69
N GLY A 251 -10.09 7.02 16.16
CA GLY A 251 -10.99 7.75 17.05
C GLY A 251 -11.83 8.86 16.40
N GLU A 252 -11.69 9.06 15.09
CA GLU A 252 -12.40 10.08 14.32
C GLU A 252 -13.47 9.44 13.43
N THR A 253 -14.63 10.09 13.30
CA THR A 253 -15.70 9.64 12.40
C THR A 253 -15.78 10.56 11.18
N TYR A 254 -15.65 9.96 10.02
CA TYR A 254 -15.69 10.57 8.70
C TYR A 254 -17.07 10.35 8.08
N ARG A 255 -17.55 11.28 7.25
CA ARG A 255 -18.83 11.15 6.53
C ARG A 255 -18.59 10.90 5.05
N ALA A 256 -19.33 9.99 4.46
CA ALA A 256 -19.31 9.74 3.02
C ALA A 256 -19.53 11.06 2.26
N PHE A 257 -18.69 11.30 1.27
CA PHE A 257 -18.66 12.52 0.47
C PHE A 257 -18.96 12.25 -1.00
N GLY A 258 -18.33 11.23 -1.57
CA GLY A 258 -18.53 10.85 -2.97
C GLY A 258 -18.00 9.45 -3.25
N ASN A 259 -18.60 8.80 -4.25
CA ASN A 259 -18.18 7.49 -4.72
C ASN A 259 -18.25 7.40 -6.25
N GLY A 260 -17.64 6.37 -6.80
CA GLY A 260 -17.77 6.00 -8.21
C GLY A 260 -16.61 5.14 -8.69
N THR A 261 -16.65 4.79 -9.98
CA THR A 261 -15.58 4.01 -10.61
C THR A 261 -14.45 4.93 -11.09
N ALA A 262 -13.27 4.79 -10.50
CA ALA A 262 -12.05 5.48 -10.91
C ALA A 262 -11.25 4.63 -11.92
N LYS A 263 -10.83 5.25 -13.03
CA LYS A 263 -10.06 4.60 -14.09
C LYS A 263 -8.71 5.26 -14.31
N VAL A 264 -7.67 4.45 -14.51
CA VAL A 264 -6.35 4.93 -14.90
C VAL A 264 -6.39 5.46 -16.34
N SER A 265 -6.07 6.73 -16.54
CA SER A 265 -5.97 7.35 -17.88
C SER A 265 -4.54 7.59 -18.33
N TYR A 266 -3.59 7.66 -17.40
CA TYR A 266 -2.17 7.86 -17.70
C TYR A 266 -1.29 7.27 -16.60
N LEU A 267 -0.09 6.85 -16.97
CA LEU A 267 0.94 6.40 -16.04
C LEU A 267 2.35 6.77 -16.54
N ALA A 268 3.26 6.99 -15.60
CA ALA A 268 4.68 7.17 -15.86
C ALA A 268 5.53 6.73 -14.66
N GLY A 269 6.63 6.02 -14.91
CA GLY A 269 7.60 5.66 -13.88
C GLY A 269 7.27 4.33 -13.20
N GLU A 270 7.58 4.25 -11.90
CA GLU A 270 7.43 3.04 -11.08
C GLU A 270 6.13 3.12 -10.26
N LEU A 271 5.34 2.04 -10.23
CA LEU A 271 4.11 1.91 -9.45
C LEU A 271 4.15 0.62 -8.59
N PRO A 272 3.40 0.52 -7.47
CA PRO A 272 3.56 -0.62 -6.56
C PRO A 272 3.13 -1.96 -7.19
N TRP A 273 2.25 -1.92 -8.18
CA TRP A 273 1.84 -3.04 -9.02
C TRP A 273 1.97 -2.66 -10.51
N PRO A 274 1.92 -3.62 -11.46
CA PRO A 274 2.04 -3.33 -12.88
C PRO A 274 0.73 -2.78 -13.48
N ALA A 275 0.35 -1.58 -13.03
CA ALA A 275 -0.84 -0.87 -13.48
C ALA A 275 -0.85 -0.61 -14.99
N ARG A 276 -2.04 -0.52 -15.57
CA ARG A 276 -2.28 -0.25 -16.99
C ARG A 276 -3.33 0.84 -17.15
N VAL A 277 -3.23 1.57 -18.26
CA VAL A 277 -4.31 2.47 -18.68
C VAL A 277 -5.57 1.64 -18.93
N GLY A 278 -6.69 2.07 -18.36
CA GLY A 278 -7.96 1.37 -18.38
C GLY A 278 -8.26 0.58 -17.10
N ASP A 279 -7.26 0.28 -16.26
CA ASP A 279 -7.47 -0.36 -14.97
C ASP A 279 -8.47 0.48 -14.14
N ALA A 280 -9.41 -0.22 -13.50
CA ALA A 280 -10.53 0.39 -12.81
C ALA A 280 -10.66 -0.16 -11.39
N SER A 281 -11.05 0.70 -10.47
CA SER A 281 -11.48 0.33 -9.12
C SER A 281 -12.69 1.18 -8.74
N GLU A 282 -13.50 0.64 -7.84
CA GLU A 282 -14.51 1.44 -7.16
C GLU A 282 -13.84 2.22 -6.03
N VAL A 283 -14.30 3.45 -5.80
CA VAL A 283 -13.79 4.31 -4.73
C VAL A 283 -14.93 4.96 -3.97
N CYS A 284 -14.75 5.13 -2.66
CA CYS A 284 -15.60 5.94 -1.79
C CYS A 284 -14.74 6.81 -0.86
N ASP A 285 -14.99 8.11 -0.87
CA ASP A 285 -14.31 9.08 -0.03
C ASP A 285 -15.16 9.47 1.19
N PHE A 286 -14.54 9.47 2.36
CA PHE A 286 -15.14 9.91 3.62
C PHE A 286 -14.35 11.11 4.18
N VAL A 287 -15.03 12.20 4.55
CA VAL A 287 -14.37 13.45 4.92
C VAL A 287 -14.55 13.79 6.40
N CYS A 288 -13.43 14.14 7.04
CA CYS A 288 -13.35 14.85 8.32
C CYS A 288 -12.22 15.88 8.21
N ALA A 289 -12.51 17.03 7.60
CA ALA A 289 -11.51 18.06 7.26
C ALA A 289 -10.60 18.41 8.45
N PRO A 290 -9.26 18.45 8.30
CA PRO A 290 -8.46 18.47 7.07
C PRO A 290 -8.25 17.11 6.37
N ARG A 291 -8.91 16.05 6.81
CA ARG A 291 -8.63 14.68 6.39
C ARG A 291 -9.71 14.13 5.44
N VAL A 292 -9.27 13.30 4.51
CA VAL A 292 -10.12 12.43 3.69
C VAL A 292 -9.63 10.99 3.89
N LEU A 293 -10.55 10.09 4.24
CA LEU A 293 -10.31 8.66 4.33
C LEU A 293 -10.95 8.04 3.08
N SER A 294 -10.15 7.42 2.24
CA SER A 294 -10.57 6.87 0.95
C SER A 294 -10.52 5.34 1.01
N CYS A 295 -11.61 4.70 0.60
CA CYS A 295 -11.71 3.26 0.38
C CYS A 295 -11.68 3.01 -1.12
N GLU A 296 -10.77 2.16 -1.60
CA GLU A 296 -10.76 1.68 -2.98
C GLU A 296 -10.84 0.16 -3.00
N TRP A 297 -11.67 -0.41 -3.87
CA TRP A 297 -11.79 -1.85 -3.99
C TRP A 297 -11.99 -2.33 -5.43
N THR A 298 -11.66 -3.60 -5.61
CA THR A 298 -11.93 -4.43 -6.78
C THR A 298 -12.59 -5.73 -6.31
N ASP A 299 -12.79 -6.69 -7.21
CA ASP A 299 -13.29 -8.02 -6.84
C ASP A 299 -12.29 -8.80 -5.97
N ASP A 300 -11.00 -8.46 -6.06
CA ASP A 300 -9.89 -9.23 -5.47
C ASP A 300 -9.17 -8.52 -4.31
N GLU A 301 -9.30 -7.19 -4.17
CA GLU A 301 -8.59 -6.41 -3.15
C GLU A 301 -9.39 -5.19 -2.66
N ILE A 302 -9.28 -4.88 -1.36
CA ILE A 302 -9.73 -3.63 -0.74
C ILE A 302 -8.55 -2.91 -0.08
N SER A 303 -8.46 -1.61 -0.30
CA SER A 303 -7.45 -0.75 0.29
C SER A 303 -8.08 0.48 0.93
N TRP A 304 -7.47 0.94 2.02
CA TRP A 304 -7.85 2.18 2.68
C TRP A 304 -6.65 3.13 2.72
N SER A 305 -6.90 4.43 2.62
CA SER A 305 -5.86 5.44 2.74
C SER A 305 -6.37 6.71 3.41
N LEU A 306 -5.48 7.40 4.13
CA LEU A 306 -5.76 8.66 4.78
C LEU A 306 -4.99 9.78 4.09
N GLY A 307 -5.71 10.68 3.43
CA GLY A 307 -5.20 11.91 2.87
C GLY A 307 -5.33 13.09 3.84
N ILE A 308 -4.23 13.81 4.04
CA ILE A 308 -4.21 15.07 4.79
C ILE A 308 -4.08 16.22 3.79
N TYR A 309 -5.04 17.13 3.81
CA TYR A 309 -5.02 18.33 2.97
C TYR A 309 -3.71 19.09 3.18
N THR A 310 -2.96 19.25 2.10
CA THR A 310 -1.65 19.90 2.10
C THR A 310 -1.74 21.14 1.23
N GLU A 311 -1.41 22.30 1.81
CA GLU A 311 -1.49 23.56 1.08
C GLU A 311 -0.56 23.56 -0.15
N PRO A 312 -0.98 24.09 -1.31
CA PRO A 312 -0.14 24.15 -2.51
C PRO A 312 1.21 24.83 -2.26
N ASP A 313 1.24 25.83 -1.38
CA ASP A 313 2.47 26.52 -0.95
C ASP A 313 3.46 25.58 -0.24
N ALA A 314 2.97 24.59 0.51
CA ALA A 314 3.82 23.58 1.11
C ALA A 314 4.44 22.68 0.04
N ILE A 315 3.68 22.28 -0.98
CA ILE A 315 4.17 21.49 -2.12
C ILE A 315 5.20 22.29 -2.94
N LEU A 316 4.92 23.57 -3.24
CA LEU A 316 5.85 24.48 -3.93
C LEU A 316 7.20 24.53 -3.22
N ARG A 317 7.19 24.79 -1.90
CA ARG A 317 8.41 24.86 -1.09
C ARG A 317 9.11 23.50 -1.01
N ALA A 318 8.36 22.43 -0.78
CA ALA A 318 8.91 21.09 -0.59
C ALA A 318 9.72 20.61 -1.80
N PHE A 319 9.25 20.88 -3.01
CA PHE A 319 9.88 20.43 -4.26
C PHE A 319 10.60 21.56 -5.04
N GLY A 320 10.76 22.74 -4.43
CA GLY A 320 11.43 23.88 -5.08
C GLY A 320 10.80 24.31 -6.40
N ARG A 321 9.48 24.15 -6.56
CA ARG A 321 8.78 24.47 -7.81
C ARG A 321 8.49 25.96 -7.91
N ARG A 322 8.58 26.52 -9.12
CA ARG A 322 8.25 27.94 -9.39
C ARG A 322 6.75 28.21 -9.41
N ALA A 323 5.98 27.23 -9.87
CA ALA A 323 4.53 27.31 -9.98
C ALA A 323 3.91 25.92 -9.89
N LEU A 324 2.68 25.86 -9.40
CA LEU A 324 1.77 24.71 -9.43
C LEU A 324 0.43 25.16 -10.02
N PRO A 325 -0.42 24.23 -10.47
CA PRO A 325 -1.80 24.54 -10.82
C PRO A 325 -2.49 25.33 -9.70
N LYS A 326 -3.14 26.44 -10.05
CA LYS A 326 -3.86 27.26 -9.08
C LYS A 326 -5.10 26.50 -8.60
N PRO A 327 -5.38 26.44 -7.29
CA PRO A 327 -6.60 25.81 -6.77
C PRO A 327 -7.86 26.40 -7.40
N ARG A 328 -8.78 25.55 -7.85
CA ARG A 328 -10.11 25.93 -8.31
C ARG A 328 -11.17 25.39 -7.36
N GLY A 329 -12.12 26.24 -7.00
CA GLY A 329 -13.18 25.86 -6.08
C GLY A 329 -12.66 25.59 -4.66
N ARG A 330 -13.24 24.58 -4.01
CA ARG A 330 -12.89 24.14 -2.66
C ARG A 330 -12.79 22.62 -2.64
N ALA A 331 -11.64 22.09 -2.24
CA ALA A 331 -11.48 20.65 -2.06
C ALA A 331 -12.37 20.10 -0.92
N PRO A 332 -12.76 18.81 -0.98
CA PRO A 332 -13.69 18.20 -0.02
C PRO A 332 -13.24 18.38 1.44
N ASN A 333 -11.97 18.10 1.70
CA ASN A 333 -11.34 18.16 3.01
C ASN A 333 -10.57 19.46 3.27
N GLN A 334 -10.68 20.50 2.42
CA GLN A 334 -10.02 21.78 2.67
C GLN A 334 -10.56 22.42 3.97
N PRO A 335 -9.72 22.77 4.96
CA PRO A 335 -10.20 23.43 6.17
C PRO A 335 -10.94 24.72 5.90
N ARG A 336 -11.95 25.04 6.72
CA ARG A 336 -12.52 26.39 6.71
C ARG A 336 -11.46 27.35 7.25
N LYS A 337 -11.18 28.43 6.52
CA LYS A 337 -10.37 29.53 7.06
C LYS A 337 -11.08 30.05 8.31
N ALA A 338 -10.36 30.14 9.44
CA ALA A 338 -10.92 30.76 10.63
C ALA A 338 -11.40 32.17 10.27
N ALA A 339 -12.62 32.52 10.66
CA ALA A 339 -13.11 33.89 10.53
C ALA A 339 -12.10 34.79 11.24
N LYS A 340 -11.57 35.80 10.55
CA LYS A 340 -10.75 36.83 11.21
C LYS A 340 -11.65 37.43 12.29
N SER A 341 -11.29 37.20 13.56
CA SER A 341 -11.93 37.90 14.68
C SER A 341 -11.78 39.39 14.41
N SER A 342 -12.88 40.04 14.04
CA SER A 342 -12.95 41.49 14.01
C SER A 342 -12.96 41.95 15.47
N ARG A 343 -11.79 42.02 16.08
CA ARG A 343 -11.59 42.91 17.22
C ARG A 343 -11.62 44.33 16.66
N ARG A 344 -12.75 44.99 16.84
CA ARG A 344 -12.85 46.45 16.92
C ARG A 344 -13.42 46.79 18.28
#